data_AF-A0A3N9UIA0-F1
#
_entry.id   AF-A0A3N9UIA0-F1
#
_cell.length_a   1.000
_cell.length_b   1.000
_cell.length_c   1.000
_cell.angle_alpha   90.00
_cell.angle_beta   90.00
_cell.angle_gamma   90.00
#
_symmetry.space_group_name_H-M   'P 1'
#
loop_
_entity.id
_entity.type
_entity.pdbx_description
1 polymer ?
#
loop_
_entity_poly.entity_id
_entity_poly.type
_entity_poly.pdbx_seq_one_letter_code
_entity_poly.pdbx_strand_id
1 'polypeptide(L)'
;MDSTELRKLRLNQVAIINGLMTIIMISFFIIINKFSITFSQFFLIIGVIALFQGVFGLIKGDSTKSFIPLFEKIAIYEKQKMGKEWYKQRKVGYIWQLLLSVLMFLQSYWNRDTNDHIFQFDFGFIGILLIILLAMVNISMLLHFRKVDRSNSLTDMKGYTWKSNLVSIAVGIVFTFVIFSITIFYLMSNY
;
A
#
# COMPACT_ATOMS: atom_id res chain seq x y z
N MET A 1 20.46 -8.45 -16.69
CA MET A 1 20.55 -8.81 -15.27
C MET A 1 20.43 -10.31 -15.18
N ASP A 2 21.36 -10.97 -14.49
CA ASP A 2 21.32 -12.43 -14.37
C ASP A 2 20.12 -12.89 -13.52
N SER A 3 19.63 -14.10 -13.78
CA SER A 3 18.49 -14.70 -13.09
C SER A 3 18.72 -14.85 -11.59
N THR A 4 19.95 -15.18 -11.17
CA THR A 4 20.31 -15.33 -9.75
C THR A 4 20.33 -13.98 -9.04
N GLU A 5 20.87 -12.96 -9.69
CA GLU A 5 20.88 -11.59 -9.21
C GLU A 5 19.46 -11.04 -9.05
N LEU A 6 18.59 -11.25 -10.05
CA LEU A 6 17.19 -10.86 -9.98
C LEU A 6 16.46 -11.53 -8.82
N ARG A 7 16.66 -12.84 -8.61
CA ARG A 7 16.04 -13.56 -7.49
C ARG A 7 16.47 -12.96 -6.14
N LYS A 8 17.75 -12.65 -5.98
CA LYS A 8 18.27 -11.99 -4.76
C LYS A 8 17.65 -10.61 -4.57
N LEU A 9 17.51 -9.82 -5.63
CA LEU A 9 16.85 -8.52 -5.59
C LEU A 9 15.39 -8.62 -5.16
N ARG A 10 14.61 -9.57 -5.72
CA ARG A 10 13.20 -9.78 -5.34
C ARG A 10 13.06 -10.22 -3.88
N LEU A 11 13.91 -11.13 -3.39
CA LEU A 11 13.89 -11.54 -1.99
C LEU A 11 14.18 -10.37 -1.05
N ASN A 12 15.20 -9.56 -1.37
CA ASN A 12 15.53 -8.38 -0.59
C ASN A 12 14.40 -7.33 -0.64
N GLN A 13 13.74 -7.16 -1.79
CA GLN A 13 12.60 -6.27 -1.95
C GLN A 13 11.47 -6.66 -0.99
N VAL A 14 11.12 -7.95 -0.96
CA VAL A 14 10.09 -8.49 -0.06
C VAL A 14 10.49 -8.32 1.40
N ALA A 15 11.73 -8.67 1.75
CA ALA A 15 12.22 -8.57 3.12
C ALA A 15 12.18 -7.12 3.65
N ILE A 16 12.63 -6.15 2.84
CA ILE A 16 12.62 -4.74 3.22
C ILE A 16 11.19 -4.21 3.31
N ILE A 17 10.32 -4.52 2.35
CA ILE A 17 8.92 -4.05 2.38
C ILE A 17 8.19 -4.61 3.61
N ASN A 18 8.31 -5.91 3.87
CA ASN A 18 7.68 -6.53 5.05
C ASN A 18 8.27 -5.97 6.35
N GLY A 19 9.60 -5.81 6.43
CA GLY A 19 10.27 -5.22 7.59
C GLY A 19 9.81 -3.78 7.87
N LEU A 20 9.78 -2.94 6.83
CA LEU A 20 9.31 -1.56 6.95
C LEU A 20 7.84 -1.49 7.36
N MET A 21 6.97 -2.31 6.76
CA MET A 21 5.55 -2.36 7.13
C MET A 21 5.35 -2.76 8.60
N THR A 22 6.08 -3.79 9.06
CA THR A 22 6.02 -4.22 10.46
C THR A 22 6.51 -3.12 11.40
N ILE A 23 7.63 -2.45 11.08
CA ILE A 23 8.17 -1.34 11.89
C ILE A 23 7.19 -0.17 11.95
N ILE A 24 6.57 0.20 10.82
CA ILE A 24 5.57 1.27 10.75
C ILE A 24 4.35 0.91 11.60
N MET A 25 3.88 -0.33 11.52
CA MET A 25 2.72 -0.79 12.28
C MET A 25 2.98 -0.85 13.79
N ILE A 26 4.17 -1.31 14.21
CA ILE A 26 4.58 -1.27 15.63
C ILE A 26 4.68 0.18 16.12
N SER A 27 5.32 1.06 15.34
CA SER A 27 5.44 2.48 15.68
C SER A 27 4.07 3.15 15.80
N PHE A 28 3.19 2.89 14.83
CA PHE A 28 1.82 3.37 14.83
C PHE A 28 1.07 2.92 16.08
N PHE A 29 1.19 1.63 16.43
CA PHE A 29 0.59 1.06 17.63
C PHE A 29 1.06 1.77 18.90
N ILE A 30 2.37 1.98 19.06
CA ILE A 30 2.93 2.68 20.22
C ILE A 30 2.39 4.11 20.30
N ILE A 31 2.30 4.80 19.16
CA ILE A 31 1.81 6.18 19.10
C ILE A 31 0.34 6.26 19.56
N ILE A 32 -0.57 5.45 19.00
CA ILE A 32 -2.00 5.51 19.37
C ILE A 32 -2.27 5.10 20.82
N ASN A 33 -1.40 4.30 21.44
CA ASN A 33 -1.55 3.90 22.84
C ASN A 33 -0.94 4.90 23.83
N LYS A 34 0.01 5.73 23.38
CA LYS A 34 0.66 6.74 24.22
C LYS A 34 0.03 8.12 24.08
N PHE A 35 -0.56 8.41 22.93
CA PHE A 35 -1.20 9.68 22.63
C PHE A 35 -2.69 9.47 22.39
N SER A 36 -3.52 10.27 23.05
CA SER A 36 -4.97 10.29 22.83
C SER A 36 -5.30 10.95 21.50
N ILE A 37 -5.23 10.19 20.42
CA ILE A 37 -5.52 10.66 19.07
C ILE A 37 -7.02 10.44 18.79
N THR A 38 -7.72 11.49 18.37
CA THR A 38 -9.12 11.37 17.95
C THR A 38 -9.23 10.80 16.53
N PHE A 39 -10.39 10.22 16.17
CA PHE A 39 -10.63 9.76 14.79
C PHE A 39 -10.38 10.86 13.75
N SER A 40 -10.81 12.09 14.02
CA SER A 40 -10.61 13.21 13.09
C SER A 40 -9.13 13.49 12.84
N GLN A 41 -8.32 13.51 13.91
CA GLN A 41 -6.87 13.72 13.83
C GLN A 41 -6.18 12.56 13.10
N PHE A 42 -6.57 11.32 13.39
CA PHE A 42 -6.04 10.13 12.73
C PHE A 42 -6.24 10.20 11.21
N PHE A 43 -7.48 10.45 10.76
CA PHE A 43 -7.77 10.57 9.33
C PHE A 43 -7.08 11.79 8.70
N LEU A 44 -6.98 12.91 9.43
CA LEU A 44 -6.25 14.09 8.94
C LEU A 44 -4.78 13.74 8.66
N ILE A 45 -4.10 13.06 9.59
CA ILE A 45 -2.69 12.67 9.45
C ILE A 45 -2.50 11.74 8.24
N ILE A 46 -3.35 10.71 8.10
CA ILE A 46 -3.27 9.81 6.93
C ILE A 46 -3.54 10.59 5.63
N GLY A 47 -4.53 11.49 5.64
CA GLY A 47 -4.86 12.32 4.49
C GLY A 47 -3.69 13.20 4.04
N VAL A 48 -2.98 13.81 4.98
CA VAL A 48 -1.78 14.60 4.72
C VAL A 48 -0.65 13.73 4.16
N ILE A 49 -0.38 12.57 4.77
CA ILE A 49 0.66 11.64 4.28
C ILE A 49 0.36 11.18 2.85
N ALA A 50 -0.89 10.77 2.58
CA ALA A 50 -1.32 10.34 1.26
C ALA A 50 -1.23 11.47 0.22
N LEU A 51 -1.56 12.71 0.61
CA LEU A 51 -1.42 13.89 -0.26
C LEU A 51 0.03 14.09 -0.66
N PHE A 52 0.95 14.14 0.31
CA PHE A 52 2.38 14.31 0.05
C PHE A 52 2.93 13.21 -0.85
N GLN A 53 2.57 11.94 -0.59
CA GLN A 53 3.00 10.82 -1.43
C GLN A 53 2.46 10.94 -2.86
N GLY A 54 1.19 11.30 -3.04
CA GLY A 54 0.57 11.50 -4.34
C GLY A 54 1.23 12.64 -5.13
N VAL A 55 1.35 13.82 -4.51
CA VAL A 55 1.95 15.01 -5.15
C VAL A 55 3.43 14.78 -5.47
N PHE A 56 4.24 14.36 -4.49
CA PHE A 56 5.66 14.11 -4.71
C PHE A 56 5.88 13.01 -5.75
N GLY A 57 5.04 11.98 -5.75
CA GLY A 57 5.04 10.93 -6.75
C GLY A 57 4.82 11.44 -8.17
N LEU A 58 3.81 12.31 -8.36
CA LEU A 58 3.53 12.93 -9.66
C LEU A 58 4.66 13.87 -10.11
N ILE A 59 5.23 14.67 -9.20
CA ILE A 59 6.37 15.56 -9.49
C ILE A 59 7.59 14.73 -9.94
N LYS A 60 7.86 13.62 -9.26
CA LYS A 60 8.95 12.70 -9.60
C LYS A 60 8.81 12.10 -11.00
N GLY A 61 7.58 12.01 -11.51
CA GLY A 61 7.29 11.63 -12.88
C GLY A 61 7.88 10.27 -13.25
N ASP A 62 8.66 10.24 -14.32
CA ASP A 62 9.25 9.03 -14.91
C ASP A 62 10.63 8.66 -14.32
N SER A 63 11.03 9.31 -13.22
CA SER A 63 12.32 9.06 -12.57
C SER A 63 12.34 7.75 -11.77
N THR A 64 13.39 6.96 -11.98
CA THR A 64 13.68 5.72 -11.23
C THR A 64 14.45 5.95 -9.93
N LYS A 65 14.96 7.17 -9.71
CA LYS A 65 15.81 7.49 -8.55
C LYS A 65 15.13 7.09 -7.24
N SER A 66 15.85 6.46 -6.32
CA SER A 66 15.30 6.10 -5.02
C SER A 66 16.29 6.41 -3.91
N PHE A 67 15.78 6.70 -2.72
CA PHE A 67 16.63 6.84 -1.53
C PHE A 67 17.31 5.53 -1.17
N ILE A 68 16.62 4.40 -1.39
CA ILE A 68 17.17 3.06 -1.17
C ILE A 68 17.66 2.52 -2.52
N PRO A 69 18.98 2.30 -2.70
CA PRO A 69 19.56 1.88 -3.99
C PRO A 69 18.96 0.60 -4.55
N LEU A 70 18.52 -0.32 -3.68
CA LEU A 70 17.85 -1.55 -4.10
C LEU A 70 16.59 -1.27 -4.93
N PHE A 71 15.73 -0.35 -4.47
CA PHE A 71 14.50 0.00 -5.19
C PHE A 71 14.78 0.75 -6.49
N GLU A 72 15.89 1.51 -6.57
CA GLU A 72 16.30 2.13 -7.83
C GLU A 72 16.71 1.08 -8.86
N LYS A 73 17.51 0.08 -8.48
CA LYS A 73 17.87 -1.04 -9.37
C LYS A 73 16.64 -1.77 -9.91
N ILE A 74 15.68 -2.04 -9.03
CA ILE A 74 14.41 -2.69 -9.40
C ILE A 74 13.59 -1.79 -10.32
N ALA A 75 13.48 -0.50 -10.02
CA ALA A 75 12.77 0.46 -10.83
C ALA A 75 13.36 0.59 -12.25
N ILE A 76 14.68 0.60 -12.38
CA ILE A 76 15.36 0.60 -13.69
C ILE A 76 15.01 -0.67 -14.47
N TYR A 77 15.11 -1.84 -13.84
CA TYR A 77 14.77 -3.12 -14.46
C TYR A 77 13.30 -3.17 -14.91
N GLU A 78 12.36 -2.81 -14.05
CA GLU A 78 10.93 -2.83 -14.36
C GLU A 78 10.58 -1.83 -15.46
N LYS A 79 11.20 -0.63 -15.44
CA LYS A 79 11.01 0.37 -16.50
C LYS A 79 11.49 -0.14 -17.84
N GLN A 80 12.62 -0.84 -17.90
CA GLN A 80 13.13 -1.46 -19.13
C GLN A 80 12.18 -2.54 -19.66
N LYS A 81 11.60 -3.37 -18.79
CA LYS A 81 10.67 -4.45 -19.16
C LYS A 81 9.28 -3.95 -19.58
N MET A 82 8.77 -2.91 -18.92
CA MET A 82 7.40 -2.43 -19.10
C MET A 82 7.27 -1.24 -20.05
N GLY A 83 8.35 -0.49 -20.27
CA GLY A 83 8.35 0.72 -21.09
C GLY A 83 7.31 1.74 -20.59
N LYS A 84 6.43 2.20 -21.49
CA LYS A 84 5.41 3.23 -21.19
C LYS A 84 4.39 2.79 -20.13
N GLU A 85 4.16 1.49 -19.99
CA GLU A 85 3.23 0.96 -18.98
C GLU A 85 3.77 1.13 -17.56
N TRP A 86 5.09 1.20 -17.38
CA TRP A 86 5.69 1.49 -16.09
C TRP A 86 5.26 2.86 -15.55
N TYR A 87 5.41 3.90 -16.37
CA TYR A 87 5.00 5.25 -16.00
C TYR A 87 3.48 5.33 -15.77
N LYS A 88 2.68 4.67 -16.62
CA LYS A 88 1.22 4.61 -16.47
C LYS A 88 0.82 3.97 -15.14
N GLN A 89 1.42 2.83 -14.78
CA GLN A 89 1.16 2.15 -13.51
C GLN A 89 1.47 3.04 -12.31
N ARG A 90 2.64 3.71 -12.32
CA ARG A 90 3.02 4.62 -11.23
C ARG A 90 2.09 5.83 -11.14
N LYS A 91 1.77 6.46 -12.27
CA LYS A 91 0.85 7.60 -12.33
C LYS A 91 -0.52 7.24 -11.76
N VAL A 92 -1.07 6.08 -12.13
CA VAL A 92 -2.34 5.59 -11.56
C VAL A 92 -2.22 5.37 -10.05
N GLY A 93 -1.11 4.79 -9.58
CA GLY A 93 -0.84 4.64 -8.15
C GLY A 93 -0.86 5.97 -7.38
N TYR A 94 -0.23 7.02 -7.92
CA TYR A 94 -0.25 8.34 -7.29
C TYR A 94 -1.63 9.01 -7.34
N ILE A 95 -2.40 8.82 -8.41
CA ILE A 95 -3.80 9.28 -8.48
C ILE A 95 -4.63 8.61 -7.39
N TRP A 96 -4.44 7.30 -7.16
CA TRP A 96 -5.11 6.61 -6.05
C TRP A 96 -4.72 7.18 -4.69
N GLN A 97 -3.47 7.60 -4.49
CA GLN A 97 -3.06 8.25 -3.25
C GLN A 97 -3.73 9.61 -3.06
N LEU A 98 -3.92 10.39 -4.13
CA LEU A 98 -4.68 11.64 -4.07
C LEU A 98 -6.16 11.39 -3.76
N LEU A 99 -6.77 10.39 -4.38
CA LEU A 99 -8.15 9.99 -4.09
C LEU A 99 -8.30 9.55 -2.63
N LEU A 100 -7.37 8.72 -2.13
CA LEU A 100 -7.33 8.32 -0.74
C LEU A 100 -7.21 9.54 0.18
N SER A 101 -6.34 10.49 -0.14
CA SER A 101 -6.19 11.72 0.63
C SER A 101 -7.50 12.50 0.76
N VAL A 102 -8.21 12.70 -0.35
CA VAL A 102 -9.53 13.37 -0.35
C VAL A 102 -10.53 12.62 0.52
N LEU A 103 -10.59 11.29 0.40
CA LEU A 103 -11.46 10.46 1.24
C LEU A 103 -11.11 10.59 2.72
N MET A 104 -9.82 10.63 3.07
CA MET A 104 -9.38 10.78 4.46
C MET A 104 -9.70 12.17 5.02
N PHE A 105 -9.57 13.24 4.22
CA PHE A 105 -10.01 14.57 4.66
C PHE A 105 -11.53 14.65 4.87
N LEU A 106 -12.31 13.97 4.02
CA LEU A 106 -13.76 13.88 4.20
C LEU A 106 -14.11 13.12 5.49
N GLN A 107 -13.43 12.00 5.77
CA GLN A 107 -13.59 11.27 7.03
C GLN A 107 -13.19 12.12 8.24
N SER A 108 -12.09 12.88 8.14
CA SER A 108 -11.66 13.79 9.19
C SER A 108 -12.72 14.87 9.47
N TYR A 109 -13.28 15.46 8.42
CA TYR A 109 -14.33 16.48 8.49
C TYR A 109 -15.61 15.95 9.14
N TRP A 110 -16.08 14.75 8.77
CA TRP A 110 -17.27 14.15 9.35
C TRP A 110 -17.10 13.76 10.82
N ASN A 111 -15.89 13.45 11.25
CA ASN A 111 -15.58 13.08 12.64
C ASN A 111 -15.05 14.25 13.48
N ARG A 112 -15.12 15.50 12.99
CA ARG A 112 -14.53 16.67 13.67
C ARG A 112 -15.17 16.99 15.03
N ASP A 113 -16.46 16.69 15.17
CA ASP A 113 -17.25 17.04 16.36
C ASP A 113 -17.30 15.89 17.38
N THR A 114 -16.76 14.71 17.01
CA THR A 114 -16.66 13.53 17.89
C THR A 114 -15.37 13.52 18.70
N ASN A 115 -15.12 14.58 19.47
CA ASN A 115 -13.92 14.70 20.30
C ASN A 115 -13.80 13.62 21.39
N ASP A 116 -14.92 12.98 21.75
CA ASP A 116 -14.97 11.92 22.77
C ASP A 116 -14.59 10.53 22.22
N HIS A 117 -14.50 10.37 20.90
CA HIS A 117 -14.09 9.11 20.30
C HIS A 117 -12.56 9.06 20.14
N ILE A 118 -11.90 8.61 21.19
CA ILE A 118 -10.46 8.31 21.16
C ILE A 118 -10.25 7.04 20.33
N PHE A 119 -9.29 7.08 19.43
CA PHE A 119 -8.92 5.96 18.58
C PHE A 119 -8.21 4.89 19.41
N GLN A 120 -8.95 3.86 19.82
CA GLN A 120 -8.43 2.73 20.59
C GLN A 120 -8.68 1.43 19.85
N PHE A 121 -7.65 0.58 19.80
CA PHE A 121 -7.74 -0.75 19.20
C PHE A 121 -7.09 -1.79 20.10
N ASP A 122 -7.70 -2.97 20.10
CA ASP A 122 -7.13 -4.14 20.74
C ASP A 122 -5.89 -4.68 20.00
N PHE A 123 -4.94 -5.20 20.78
CA PHE A 123 -3.71 -5.80 20.28
C PHE A 123 -3.97 -6.98 19.33
N GLY A 124 -4.93 -7.84 19.68
CA GLY A 124 -5.31 -8.99 18.87
C GLY A 124 -5.90 -8.55 17.53
N PHE A 125 -6.78 -7.55 17.54
CA PHE A 125 -7.37 -7.01 16.31
C PHE A 125 -6.33 -6.39 15.37
N ILE A 126 -5.42 -5.55 15.89
CA ILE A 126 -4.33 -4.97 15.07
C ILE A 126 -3.39 -6.05 14.53
N GLY A 127 -3.08 -7.07 15.34
CA GLY A 127 -2.25 -8.20 14.93
C GLY A 127 -2.86 -8.95 13.73
N ILE A 128 -4.17 -9.23 13.77
CA ILE A 128 -4.89 -9.85 12.66
C ILE A 128 -4.83 -8.97 11.41
N LEU A 129 -5.10 -7.66 11.55
CA LEU A 129 -5.03 -6.73 10.43
C LEU A 129 -3.63 -6.65 9.81
N LEU A 130 -2.57 -6.68 10.62
CA LEU A 130 -1.18 -6.70 10.14
C LEU A 130 -0.90 -7.95 9.30
N ILE A 131 -1.31 -9.14 9.77
CA ILE A 131 -1.10 -10.40 9.04
C ILE A 131 -1.83 -10.37 7.69
N ILE A 132 -3.09 -9.92 7.68
CA ILE A 132 -3.88 -9.78 6.44
C ILE A 132 -3.19 -8.81 5.48
N LEU A 133 -2.77 -7.64 5.97
CA LEU A 133 -2.11 -6.62 5.15
C LEU A 133 -0.79 -7.13 4.56
N LEU A 134 0.03 -7.81 5.37
CA LEU A 134 1.26 -8.44 4.88
C LEU A 134 0.95 -9.49 3.81
N ALA A 135 -0.02 -10.38 4.03
CA ALA A 135 -0.41 -11.38 3.05
C ALA A 135 -0.84 -10.74 1.72
N MET A 136 -1.65 -9.69 1.77
CA MET A 136 -2.08 -8.93 0.59
C MET A 136 -0.91 -8.35 -0.20
N VAL A 137 -0.01 -7.64 0.48
CA VAL A 137 1.15 -7.01 -0.16
C VAL A 137 2.07 -8.07 -0.77
N ASN A 138 2.30 -9.19 -0.08
CA ASN A 138 3.12 -10.29 -0.58
C ASN A 138 2.50 -10.99 -1.80
N ILE A 139 1.18 -11.23 -1.80
CA ILE A 139 0.47 -11.79 -2.96
C ILE A 139 0.56 -10.82 -4.15
N SER A 140 0.30 -9.53 -3.93
CA SER A 140 0.40 -8.50 -4.97
C SER A 140 1.80 -8.42 -5.58
N MET A 141 2.84 -8.41 -4.74
CA MET A 141 4.23 -8.47 -5.18
C MET A 141 4.53 -9.72 -6.00
N LEU A 142 4.10 -10.90 -5.53
CA LEU A 142 4.33 -12.16 -6.24
C LEU A 142 3.69 -12.16 -7.64
N LEU A 143 2.44 -11.68 -7.74
CA LEU A 143 1.74 -11.56 -9.02
C LEU A 143 2.45 -10.58 -9.96
N HIS A 144 2.87 -9.44 -9.43
CA HIS A 144 3.63 -8.44 -10.17
C HIS A 144 4.97 -9.00 -10.69
N PHE A 145 5.77 -9.62 -9.81
CA PHE A 145 7.07 -10.22 -10.17
C PHE A 145 6.89 -11.28 -11.24
N ARG A 146 5.92 -12.20 -11.06
CA ARG A 146 5.64 -13.23 -12.07
C ARG A 146 5.27 -12.63 -13.42
N LYS A 147 4.51 -11.53 -13.44
CA LYS A 147 4.10 -10.89 -14.70
C LYS A 147 5.25 -10.14 -15.36
N VAL A 148 6.05 -9.39 -14.59
CA VAL A 148 7.18 -8.62 -15.13
C VAL A 148 8.32 -9.53 -15.56
N ASP A 149 8.72 -10.46 -14.70
CA ASP A 149 9.93 -11.26 -14.91
C ASP A 149 9.75 -12.30 -16.03
N ARG A 150 8.51 -12.75 -16.30
CA ARG A 150 8.18 -13.68 -17.42
C ARG A 150 7.90 -12.99 -18.76
N SER A 151 7.81 -11.67 -18.80
CA SER A 151 7.56 -10.96 -20.05
C SER A 151 8.80 -11.01 -20.95
N ASN A 152 8.59 -11.36 -22.22
CA ASN A 152 9.66 -11.45 -23.21
C ASN A 152 9.69 -10.23 -24.13
N SER A 153 8.57 -9.50 -24.22
CA SER A 153 8.46 -8.32 -25.06
C SER A 153 7.65 -7.19 -24.41
N LEU A 154 7.80 -5.98 -24.96
CA LEU A 154 6.95 -4.84 -24.58
C LEU A 154 5.47 -5.05 -24.95
N THR A 155 5.18 -5.89 -25.96
CA THR A 155 3.81 -6.18 -26.37
C THR A 155 3.07 -7.00 -25.31
N ASP A 156 3.77 -7.84 -24.54
CA ASP A 156 3.21 -8.61 -23.41
C ASP A 156 2.67 -7.72 -22.27
N MET A 157 3.10 -6.46 -22.25
CA MET A 157 2.74 -5.47 -21.23
C MET A 157 1.62 -4.53 -21.66
N LYS A 158 1.23 -4.54 -22.94
CA LYS A 158 0.21 -3.61 -23.43
C LYS A 158 -1.11 -3.77 -22.66
N GLY A 159 -1.57 -2.68 -22.05
CA GLY A 159 -2.81 -2.69 -21.26
C GLY A 159 -2.70 -3.37 -19.89
N TYR A 160 -1.51 -3.78 -19.47
CA TYR A 160 -1.28 -4.41 -18.17
C TYR A 160 -1.76 -3.51 -17.03
N THR A 161 -1.48 -2.22 -17.07
CA THR A 161 -1.87 -1.29 -15.99
C THR A 161 -3.38 -1.33 -15.73
N TRP A 162 -4.18 -1.32 -16.81
CA TRP A 162 -5.64 -1.31 -16.69
C TRP A 162 -6.16 -2.63 -16.11
N LYS A 163 -5.67 -3.76 -16.63
CA LYS A 163 -6.04 -5.10 -16.13
C LYS A 163 -5.64 -5.28 -14.67
N SER A 164 -4.43 -4.88 -14.29
CA SER A 164 -3.95 -4.95 -12.92
C SER A 164 -4.81 -4.08 -11.99
N ASN A 165 -5.18 -2.87 -12.42
CA ASN A 165 -6.00 -1.98 -11.61
C ASN A 165 -7.41 -2.55 -11.39
N LEU A 166 -8.04 -3.14 -12.41
CA LEU A 166 -9.32 -3.82 -12.26
C LEU A 166 -9.24 -5.00 -11.28
N VAL A 167 -8.18 -5.81 -11.38
CA VAL A 167 -7.95 -6.91 -10.42
C VAL A 167 -7.77 -6.36 -9.00
N SER A 168 -7.00 -5.29 -8.83
CA SER A 168 -6.82 -4.65 -7.52
C SER A 168 -8.13 -4.12 -6.93
N ILE A 169 -9.02 -3.54 -7.74
CA ILE A 169 -10.36 -3.10 -7.30
C ILE A 169 -11.20 -4.30 -6.85
N ALA A 170 -11.28 -5.35 -7.67
CA ALA A 170 -12.05 -6.54 -7.35
C ALA A 170 -11.55 -7.22 -6.07
N VAL A 171 -10.24 -7.36 -5.93
CA VAL A 171 -9.59 -7.89 -4.73
C VAL A 171 -9.89 -6.99 -3.53
N GLY A 172 -9.78 -5.67 -3.68
CA GLY A 172 -10.09 -4.70 -2.63
C GLY A 172 -11.51 -4.84 -2.09
N ILE A 173 -12.50 -4.99 -2.98
CA ILE A 173 -13.91 -5.21 -2.60
C ILE A 173 -14.06 -6.48 -1.76
N VAL A 174 -13.47 -7.60 -2.21
CA VAL A 174 -13.49 -8.86 -1.45
C VAL A 174 -12.86 -8.67 -0.07
N PHE A 175 -11.72 -7.98 0.01
CA PHE A 175 -11.08 -7.71 1.29
C PHE A 175 -11.91 -6.82 2.21
N THR A 176 -12.65 -5.84 1.69
CA THR A 176 -13.58 -5.05 2.50
C THR A 176 -14.62 -5.95 3.17
N PHE A 177 -15.20 -6.91 2.44
CA PHE A 177 -16.15 -7.86 3.03
C PHE A 177 -15.51 -8.77 4.08
N VAL A 178 -14.28 -9.24 3.83
CA VAL A 178 -13.53 -10.06 4.79
C VAL A 178 -13.26 -9.28 6.08
N ILE A 179 -12.74 -8.06 5.98
CA ILE A 179 -12.45 -7.21 7.15
C ILE A 179 -13.74 -6.91 7.90
N PHE A 180 -14.81 -6.53 7.20
CA PHE A 180 -16.10 -6.26 7.82
C PHE A 180 -16.65 -7.47 8.60
N SER A 181 -16.56 -8.67 8.01
CA SER A 181 -16.99 -9.92 8.65
C SER A 181 -16.16 -10.24 9.89
N ILE A 182 -14.82 -10.09 9.80
CA ILE A 182 -13.91 -10.27 10.93
C ILE A 182 -14.22 -9.26 12.04
N THR A 183 -14.47 -8.00 11.69
CA THR A 183 -14.82 -6.96 12.68
C THR A 183 -16.12 -7.30 13.41
N ILE A 184 -17.18 -7.71 12.70
CA ILE A 184 -18.44 -8.12 13.34
C ILE A 184 -18.21 -9.32 14.26
N PHE A 185 -17.53 -10.35 13.77
CA PHE A 185 -17.26 -11.56 14.55
C PHE A 185 -16.45 -11.23 15.81
N TYR A 186 -15.40 -10.42 15.67
CA TYR A 186 -14.55 -9.98 16.77
C TYR A 186 -15.33 -9.17 17.82
N LEU A 187 -16.22 -8.27 17.39
CA LEU A 187 -17.09 -7.54 18.31
C LEU A 187 -18.01 -8.52 19.05
N MET A 188 -18.68 -9.43 18.33
CA MET A 188 -19.60 -10.41 18.93
C MET A 188 -18.91 -11.36 19.92
N SER A 189 -17.65 -11.75 19.70
CA SER A 189 -16.94 -12.68 20.59
C SER A 189 -16.45 -12.04 21.89
N ASN A 190 -16.42 -10.70 21.96
CA ASN A 190 -15.95 -9.95 23.12
C ASN A 190 -17.11 -9.31 23.92
N TYR A 191 -18.36 -9.59 23.55
CA TYR A 191 -19.56 -9.38 24.36
C TYR A 191 -19.96 -10.70 25.03
#